data_AF-A0A2V9ZVV7-F1
#
_entry.id   AF-A0A2V9ZVV7-F1
#
_cell.length_a   1.000
_cell.length_b   1.000
_cell.length_c   1.000
_cell.angle_alpha   90.00
_cell.angle_beta   90.00
_cell.angle_gamma   90.00
#
_symmetry.space_group_name_H-M   'P 1'
#
loop_
_entity.id
_entity.type
_entity.pdbx_description
1 polymer ?
#
loop_
_entity_poly.entity_id
_entity_poly.type
_entity_poly.pdbx_seq_one_letter_code
_entity_poly.pdbx_strand_id
1 'polypeptide(L)'
;LGLIGEGMTLFTNPWGTGLFGASFFSITGLHLLHVTGGVVALIAVGVRYKNGRYNADDLEVTGLYWHFVDLVWMFVVPFVYLLNLSH
;
A
#
# COMPACT_ATOMS: atom_id res chain seq x y z
N LEU A 1 11.44 6.74 -8.99
CA LEU A 1 11.55 6.77 -10.47
C LEU A 1 12.87 6.20 -11.02
N GLY A 2 13.94 6.11 -10.22
CA GLY A 2 15.23 5.52 -10.67
C GLY A 2 15.14 4.08 -11.17
N LEU A 3 14.42 3.19 -10.47
CA LEU A 3 14.29 1.77 -10.86
C LEU A 3 13.66 1.54 -12.24
N ILE A 4 12.62 2.32 -12.60
CA ILE A 4 11.97 2.21 -13.92
C ILE A 4 12.86 2.82 -15.01
N GLY A 5 13.60 3.88 -14.70
CA GLY A 5 14.57 4.51 -15.61
C GLY A 5 15.77 3.61 -15.92
N GLU A 6 16.12 2.69 -15.01
CA GLU A 6 17.17 1.69 -15.23
C GLU A 6 16.68 0.42 -15.96
N GLY A 7 15.42 0.38 -16.40
CA GLY A 7 14.87 -0.73 -17.19
C GLY A 7 14.23 -1.84 -16.37
N MET A 8 14.00 -1.62 -15.07
CA MET A 8 13.31 -2.57 -14.19
C MET A 8 11.80 -2.47 -14.38
N THR A 9 11.19 -3.55 -14.89
CA THR A 9 9.76 -3.70 -15.14
C THR A 9 9.19 -4.91 -14.39
N LEU A 10 7.87 -5.11 -14.46
CA LEU A 10 7.20 -6.29 -13.92
C LEU A 10 7.79 -7.63 -14.39
N PHE A 11 8.38 -7.66 -15.59
CA PHE A 11 8.84 -8.88 -16.25
C PHE A 11 10.34 -8.87 -16.56
N THR A 12 11.02 -7.76 -16.33
CA THR A 12 12.43 -7.58 -16.71
C THR A 12 13.15 -6.90 -15.57
N ASN A 13 14.15 -7.57 -15.01
CA ASN A 13 15.07 -6.97 -14.05
C ASN A 13 16.48 -7.02 -14.64
N PRO A 14 17.09 -5.87 -14.95
CA PRO A 14 18.41 -5.85 -15.57
C PRO A 14 19.53 -6.32 -14.62
N TRP A 15 19.45 -5.98 -13.31
CA TRP A 15 20.57 -6.16 -12.36
C TRP A 15 20.36 -7.30 -11.34
N GLY A 16 19.37 -8.18 -11.54
CA GLY A 16 19.07 -9.26 -10.61
C GLY A 16 18.02 -10.25 -11.15
N THR A 17 17.45 -11.08 -10.27
CA THR A 17 16.41 -12.04 -10.69
C THR A 17 15.12 -11.32 -11.07
N GLY A 18 14.46 -11.78 -12.14
CA GLY A 18 13.15 -11.24 -12.55
C GLY A 18 12.07 -11.37 -11.46
N LEU A 19 12.26 -12.31 -10.53
CA LEU A 19 11.38 -12.52 -9.38
C LEU A 19 11.37 -11.31 -8.42
N PHE A 20 12.49 -10.61 -8.26
CA PHE A 20 12.55 -9.41 -7.43
C PHE A 20 11.65 -8.30 -7.98
N GLY A 21 11.80 -7.97 -9.27
CA GLY A 21 10.96 -6.97 -9.92
C GLY A 21 9.48 -7.34 -9.89
N ALA A 22 9.16 -8.60 -10.23
CA ALA A 22 7.79 -9.10 -10.17
C ALA A 22 7.17 -8.99 -8.77
N SER A 23 7.91 -9.40 -7.72
CA SER A 23 7.44 -9.35 -6.33
C SER A 23 7.29 -7.92 -5.83
N PHE A 24 8.27 -7.06 -6.11
CA PHE A 24 8.25 -5.65 -5.73
C PHE A 24 7.05 -4.91 -6.34
N PHE A 25 6.85 -5.02 -7.65
CA PHE A 25 5.74 -4.37 -8.34
C PHE A 25 4.38 -4.98 -7.97
N SER A 26 4.30 -6.29 -7.71
CA SER A 26 3.05 -6.94 -7.31
C SER A 26 2.61 -6.53 -5.90
N ILE A 27 3.53 -6.56 -4.92
CA ILE A 27 3.24 -6.18 -3.53
C ILE A 27 2.92 -4.68 -3.45
N THR A 28 3.76 -3.85 -4.06
CA THR A 28 3.56 -2.39 -4.07
C THR A 28 2.30 -2.01 -4.85
N GLY A 29 2.04 -2.65 -5.98
CA GLY A 29 0.85 -2.41 -6.80
C GLY A 29 -0.44 -2.78 -6.08
N LEU A 30 -0.49 -3.96 -5.45
CA LEU A 30 -1.63 -4.38 -4.62
C LEU A 30 -1.86 -3.41 -3.46
N HIS A 31 -0.79 -2.99 -2.79
CA HIS A 31 -0.87 -2.05 -1.68
C HIS A 31 -1.41 -0.69 -2.12
N LEU A 32 -0.92 -0.12 -3.23
CA LEU A 32 -1.42 1.14 -3.77
C LEU A 32 -2.90 1.06 -4.14
N LEU A 33 -3.35 -0.06 -4.74
CA LEU A 33 -4.77 -0.30 -5.01
C LEU A 33 -5.58 -0.30 -3.72
N HIS A 34 -5.11 -1.03 -2.71
CA HIS A 34 -5.77 -1.15 -1.41
C HIS A 34 -5.87 0.19 -0.66
N VAL A 35 -4.78 0.96 -0.62
CA VAL A 35 -4.72 2.32 -0.06
C VAL A 35 -5.70 3.23 -0.78
N THR A 36 -5.70 3.23 -2.11
CA THR A 36 -6.65 4.05 -2.88
C THR A 36 -8.10 3.71 -2.52
N GLY A 37 -8.43 2.41 -2.44
CA GLY A 37 -9.75 1.95 -2.02
C GLY A 37 -10.14 2.38 -0.61
N GLY A 38 -9.23 2.28 0.37
CA GLY A 38 -9.51 2.68 1.74
C GLY A 38 -9.57 4.20 1.94
N VAL A 39 -8.82 5.01 1.18
CA VAL A 39 -9.00 6.48 1.17
C VAL A 39 -10.40 6.83 0.68
N VAL A 40 -10.86 6.21 -0.42
CA VAL A 40 -12.22 6.42 -0.92
C VAL A 40 -13.26 6.02 0.14
N ALA A 41 -13.05 4.90 0.84
CA ALA A 41 -13.94 4.47 1.92
C ALA A 41 -13.96 5.47 3.09
N LEU A 42 -12.81 5.97 3.54
CA LEU A 42 -12.71 6.98 4.60
C LEU A 42 -13.41 8.28 4.22
N ILE A 43 -13.20 8.77 3.01
CA ILE A 43 -13.90 9.97 2.50
C ILE A 43 -15.41 9.71 2.48
N ALA A 44 -15.84 8.55 2.00
CA ALA A 44 -17.26 8.19 1.94
C ALA A 44 -17.91 8.10 3.33
N VAL A 45 -17.23 7.54 4.33
CA VAL A 45 -17.72 7.48 5.72
C VAL A 45 -17.72 8.88 6.35
N GLY A 46 -16.66 9.67 6.15
CA GLY A 46 -16.57 11.06 6.63
C GLY A 46 -17.66 11.98 6.09
N VAL A 47 -17.95 11.90 4.78
CA VAL A 47 -19.04 12.66 4.16
C VAL A 47 -20.39 12.21 4.71
N ARG A 48 -20.61 10.90 4.91
CA ARG A 48 -21.89 10.39 5.41
C ARG A 48 -22.10 10.65 6.91
N TYR A 49 -21.04 10.70 7.72
CA TYR A 49 -21.08 11.20 9.09
C TYR A 49 -21.51 12.67 9.14
N LYS A 50 -20.92 13.53 8.30
CA LYS A 50 -21.29 14.94 8.21
C LYS A 50 -22.75 15.17 7.79
N ASN A 51 -23.32 14.23 7.04
CA ASN A 51 -24.73 14.22 6.65
C ASN A 51 -25.67 13.61 7.73
N GLY A 52 -25.15 13.28 8.92
CA GLY A 52 -25.93 12.77 10.06
C GLY A 52 -26.44 11.33 9.91
N ARG A 53 -25.92 10.57 8.94
CA ARG A 53 -26.34 9.18 8.66
C ARG A 53 -25.49 8.11 9.34
N TYR A 54 -24.32 8.48 9.87
CA TYR A 54 -23.36 7.58 10.52
C TYR A 54 -22.99 8.13 11.89
N ASN A 55 -22.70 7.24 12.83
CA ASN A 55 -22.30 7.60 14.19
C ASN A 55 -20.78 7.75 14.29
N ALA A 56 -20.32 8.30 15.42
CA ALA A 56 -18.88 8.44 15.70
C ALA A 56 -18.16 7.08 15.73
N ASP A 57 -18.82 6.02 16.20
CA ASP A 57 -18.28 4.66 16.23
C ASP A 57 -17.91 4.14 14.84
N ASP A 58 -18.71 4.45 13.80
CA ASP A 58 -18.43 4.00 12.43
C ASP A 58 -17.16 4.64 11.88
N LEU A 59 -16.91 5.90 12.25
CA LEU A 59 -15.67 6.62 11.91
C LEU A 59 -14.47 6.04 12.66
N GLU A 60 -14.62 5.76 13.95
CA GLU A 60 -13.54 5.20 14.77
C GLU A 60 -13.14 3.81 14.26
N VAL A 61 -14.10 2.94 13.96
CA VAL A 61 -13.83 1.60 13.41
C VAL A 61 -13.16 1.70 12.03
N THR A 62 -13.64 2.60 11.15
CA THR A 62 -13.03 2.78 9.82
C THR A 62 -11.62 3.38 9.92
N GLY A 63 -11.40 4.31 10.86
CA GLY A 63 -10.09 4.89 11.15
C GLY A 63 -9.11 3.86 11.74
N LEU A 64 -9.56 3.01 12.66
CA LEU A 64 -8.77 1.92 13.22
C LEU A 64 -8.37 0.90 12.15
N TYR A 65 -9.29 0.56 11.24
CA TYR A 65 -8.98 -0.27 10.08
C TYR A 65 -7.89 0.35 9.20
N TRP A 66 -7.97 1.66 8.95
CA TRP A 66 -6.95 2.37 8.17
C TRP A 66 -5.59 2.38 8.86
N HIS A 67 -5.56 2.65 10.17
CA HIS A 67 -4.33 2.60 10.96
C HIS A 67 -3.70 1.20 10.99
N PHE A 68 -4.51 0.14 11.05
CA PHE A 68 -4.01 -1.22 10.95
C PHE A 68 -3.28 -1.47 9.63
N VAL A 69 -3.86 -1.04 8.50
CA VAL A 69 -3.24 -1.16 7.17
C VAL A 69 -1.92 -0.38 7.09
N ASP A 70 -1.88 0.84 7.64
CA ASP A 70 -0.68 1.67 7.70
C ASP A 70 0.45 1.00 8.51
N LEU A 71 0.12 0.43 9.67
CA LEU A 71 1.08 -0.30 10.49
C LEU A 71 1.65 -1.52 9.77
N VAL A 72 0.80 -2.32 9.10
CA VAL A 72 1.28 -3.47 8.31
C VAL A 72 2.28 -3.01 7.24
N TRP A 73 2.00 -1.91 6.55
CA TRP A 73 2.87 -1.39 5.51
C TRP A 73 4.21 -0.86 6.03
N MET A 74 4.18 -0.19 7.20
CA MET A 74 5.38 0.26 7.90
C MET A 74 6.37 -0.87 8.15
N PHE A 75 5.90 -2.11 8.36
CA PHE A 75 6.77 -3.28 8.50
C PHE A 75 7.13 -3.91 7.15
N VAL A 76 6.19 -4.03 6.20
CA VAL A 76 6.43 -4.67 4.91
C VAL A 76 7.53 -3.98 4.09
N VAL A 77 7.57 -2.63 4.07
CA VAL A 77 8.56 -1.88 3.29
C VAL A 77 10.01 -2.14 3.74
N PRO A 78 10.35 -2.01 5.04
CA PRO A 78 11.66 -2.39 5.53
C PRO A 78 12.00 -3.86 5.28
N PHE A 79 11.07 -4.80 5.45
CA PHE A 79 11.37 -6.22 5.18
C PHE A 79 11.70 -6.46 3.71
N VAL A 80 10.93 -5.91 2.77
CA VAL A 80 11.21 -6.05 1.33
C VAL A 80 12.50 -5.34 0.92
N TYR A 81 12.78 -4.17 1.48
CA TYR A 81 13.96 -3.37 1.12
C TYR A 81 15.25 -3.88 1.81
N LEU A 82 15.21 -4.16 3.11
CA LEU A 82 16.37 -4.60 3.90
C LEU A 82 16.78 -6.04 3.59
N LEU A 83 15.84 -6.98 3.39
CA LEU A 83 16.19 -8.35 3.01
C LEU A 83 16.79 -8.45 1.61
N ASN A 84 16.48 -7.50 0.72
CA ASN A 84 17.09 -7.43 -0.60
C ASN A 84 18.41 -6.65 -0.61
N LEU A 85 18.67 -5.77 0.38
CA LEU A 85 19.93 -5.03 0.48
C LEU A 85 21.07 -5.86 1.11
N SER A 86 20.74 -6.98 1.78
CA SER A 86 21.70 -7.85 2.45
C SER A 86 22.29 -8.97 1.56
N HIS A 87 21.97 -8.95 0.25
CA HIS A 87 22.53 -9.82 -0.78
C HIS A 87 23.07 -8.95 -1.93
#